data_AF-T0UYI0-F1
#
_entry.id   AF-T0UYI0-F1
#
_cell.length_a   1.000
_cell.length_b   1.000
_cell.length_c   1.000
_cell.angle_alpha   90.00
_cell.angle_beta   90.00
_cell.angle_gamma   90.00
#
_symmetry.space_group_name_H-M   'P 1'
#
loop_
_entity.id
_entity.type
_entity.pdbx_description
1 polymer ?
#
loop_
_entity_poly.entity_id
_entity_poly.type
_entity_poly.pdbx_seq_one_letter_code
_entity_poly.pdbx_strand_id
1 'polypeptide(L)'
;MSKEPNRYTQIAGISAGIPQINRVASEYVTHQENGYILKHLSDFEKGAYYYLGQLNNWNRSLIYSIEKIKENTGDRLVQKWENWLKEEQNDQG
;
A
#
# COMPACT_ATOMS: atom_id res chain seq x y z
N MET A 1 16.76 6.04 -14.57
CA MET A 1 15.69 5.25 -13.90
C MET A 1 14.86 6.20 -13.05
N SER A 2 13.52 6.06 -13.08
CA SER A 2 12.62 6.79 -12.18
C SER A 2 13.02 6.52 -10.73
N LYS A 3 12.99 7.56 -9.87
CA LYS A 3 13.18 7.40 -8.42
C LYS A 3 11.97 6.74 -7.75
N GLU A 4 10.82 6.80 -8.40
CA GLU A 4 9.56 6.26 -7.92
C GLU A 4 9.30 4.85 -8.49
N PRO A 5 8.75 3.92 -7.69
CA PRO A 5 8.40 2.59 -8.16
C PRO A 5 7.22 2.65 -9.14
N ASN A 6 7.14 1.71 -10.08
CA ASN A 6 6.12 1.71 -11.11
C ASN A 6 4.70 1.62 -10.51
N ARG A 7 3.86 2.64 -10.75
CA ARG A 7 2.50 2.73 -10.20
C ARG A 7 1.61 1.54 -10.60
N TYR A 8 1.67 1.12 -11.86
CA TYR A 8 0.86 0.00 -12.34
C TYR A 8 1.22 -1.31 -11.64
N THR A 9 2.51 -1.60 -11.50
CA THR A 9 2.99 -2.77 -10.74
C THR A 9 2.56 -2.70 -9.28
N GLN A 10 2.58 -1.50 -8.67
CA GLN A 10 2.15 -1.33 -7.29
C GLN A 10 0.66 -1.64 -7.09
N ILE A 11 -0.18 -1.16 -8.00
CA ILE A 11 -1.63 -1.44 -7.98
C ILE A 11 -1.86 -2.94 -8.19
N ALA A 12 -1.27 -3.54 -9.23
CA ALA A 12 -1.42 -4.96 -9.52
C ALA A 12 -0.97 -5.85 -8.37
N GLY A 13 0.15 -5.51 -7.71
CA GLY A 13 0.65 -6.24 -6.55
C GLY A 13 -0.34 -6.23 -5.39
N ILE A 14 -0.93 -5.08 -5.06
CA ILE A 14 -1.95 -4.98 -4.01
C ILE A 14 -3.21 -5.76 -4.39
N SER A 15 -3.68 -5.62 -5.64
CA SER A 15 -4.85 -6.34 -6.13
C SER A 15 -4.70 -7.87 -6.07
N ALA A 16 -3.48 -8.36 -6.26
CA ALA A 16 -3.14 -9.78 -6.12
C ALA A 16 -2.77 -10.19 -4.68
N GLY A 17 -2.72 -9.24 -3.73
CA GLY A 17 -2.29 -9.50 -2.36
C GLY A 17 -0.81 -9.88 -2.21
N ILE A 18 0.03 -9.46 -3.16
CA ILE A 18 1.46 -9.75 -3.19
C ILE A 18 2.21 -8.64 -2.44
N PRO A 19 2.94 -8.96 -1.37
CA PRO A 19 3.76 -7.97 -0.67
C PRO A 19 4.89 -7.44 -1.57
N GLN A 20 5.18 -6.14 -1.45
CA GLN A 20 6.11 -5.45 -2.36
C GLN A 20 7.32 -4.89 -1.62
N ILE A 21 8.52 -5.04 -2.19
CA ILE A 21 9.75 -4.46 -1.62
C ILE A 21 10.15 -3.25 -2.47
N ASN A 22 10.09 -2.07 -1.87
CA ASN A 22 10.39 -0.79 -2.52
C ASN A 22 11.55 -0.07 -1.82
N ARG A 23 12.13 0.93 -2.47
CA ARG A 23 13.15 1.82 -1.86
C ARG A 23 12.57 3.09 -1.25
N VAL A 24 11.35 3.44 -1.61
CA VAL A 24 10.62 4.61 -1.12
C VAL A 24 9.20 4.20 -0.76
N ALA A 25 8.65 4.83 0.27
CA ALA A 25 7.26 4.63 0.65
C ALA A 25 6.31 5.20 -0.42
N SER A 26 5.09 4.69 -0.47
CA SER A 26 4.05 5.19 -1.37
C SER A 26 2.67 5.05 -0.74
N GLU A 27 1.67 5.67 -1.36
CA GLU A 27 0.25 5.47 -1.02
C GLU A 27 -0.16 3.98 -1.10
N TYR A 28 0.55 3.19 -1.89
CA TYR A 28 0.28 1.77 -2.15
C TYR A 28 0.97 0.86 -1.12
N VAL A 29 2.22 1.12 -0.75
CA VAL A 29 3.02 0.20 0.07
C VAL A 29 3.34 0.79 1.45
N THR A 30 2.85 0.13 2.49
CA THR A 30 3.10 0.45 3.90
C THR A 30 4.14 -0.51 4.47
N HIS A 31 5.19 0.02 5.10
CA HIS A 31 6.30 -0.77 5.63
C HIS A 31 5.85 -1.79 6.70
N GLN A 32 6.29 -3.06 6.55
CA GLN A 32 5.97 -4.20 7.43
C GLN A 32 4.49 -4.58 7.51
N GLU A 33 3.65 -3.98 6.67
CA GLU A 33 2.27 -4.39 6.45
C GLU A 33 2.20 -5.13 5.10
N ASN A 34 1.79 -4.46 4.02
CA ASN A 34 1.76 -5.00 2.66
C ASN A 34 3.06 -4.84 1.85
N GLY A 35 4.16 -4.43 2.49
CA GLY A 35 5.46 -4.46 1.84
C GLY A 35 6.60 -3.99 2.73
N TYR A 36 7.81 -3.95 2.16
CA TYR A 36 9.01 -3.55 2.87
C TYR A 36 9.66 -2.36 2.19
N ILE A 37 10.02 -1.31 2.94
CA ILE A 37 10.71 -0.14 2.43
C ILE A 37 12.18 -0.25 2.84
N LEU A 38 13.05 -0.50 1.87
CA LEU A 38 14.48 -0.66 2.08
C LEU A 38 15.14 0.69 2.39
N LYS A 39 15.90 0.75 3.48
CA LYS A 39 16.79 1.89 3.76
C LYS A 39 18.03 1.83 2.87
N HIS A 40 18.62 0.63 2.75
CA HIS A 40 19.75 0.35 1.89
C HIS A 40 19.47 -0.88 1.02
N LEU A 41 20.11 -0.94 -0.16
CA LEU A 41 19.94 -2.10 -1.05
C LEU A 41 20.48 -3.40 -0.42
N SER A 42 21.48 -3.28 0.46
CA SER A 42 21.99 -4.38 1.28
C SER A 42 20.94 -5.01 2.21
N ASP A 43 19.85 -4.29 2.51
CA ASP A 43 18.77 -4.80 3.37
C ASP A 43 17.79 -5.70 2.60
N PHE A 44 17.99 -5.93 1.30
CA PHE A 44 17.08 -6.71 0.47
C PHE A 44 16.82 -8.11 1.04
N GLU A 45 17.86 -8.82 1.45
CA GLU A 45 17.74 -10.17 2.01
C GLU A 45 16.83 -10.18 3.26
N LYS A 46 16.98 -9.18 4.13
CA LYS A 46 16.12 -9.01 5.30
C LYS A 46 14.66 -8.78 4.91
N GLY A 47 14.42 -7.91 3.93
CA GLY A 47 13.06 -7.64 3.43
C GLY A 47 12.42 -8.86 2.78
N ALA A 48 13.19 -9.63 2.00
CA ALA A 48 12.74 -10.87 1.38
C ALA A 48 12.45 -11.94 2.44
N TYR A 49 13.35 -12.13 3.41
CA TYR A 49 13.16 -13.09 4.50
C TYR A 49 11.95 -12.76 5.37
N TYR A 50 11.60 -11.48 5.55
CA TYR A 50 10.42 -11.07 6.30
C TYR A 50 9.13 -11.73 5.75
N TYR A 51 8.98 -11.81 4.43
CA TYR A 51 7.79 -12.40 3.79
C TYR A 51 7.96 -13.86 3.38
N LEU A 52 9.17 -14.29 3.03
CA LEU A 52 9.44 -15.64 2.53
C LEU A 52 9.90 -16.62 3.62
N GLY A 53 10.49 -16.12 4.71
CA GLY A 53 11.00 -16.96 5.80
C GLY A 53 9.90 -17.56 6.68
N GLN A 54 8.76 -16.87 6.80
CA GLN A 54 7.57 -17.37 7.50
C GLN A 54 6.30 -16.90 6.80
N LEU A 55 5.35 -17.82 6.56
CA LEU A 55 4.09 -17.51 5.89
C LEU A 55 3.17 -16.56 6.67
N ASN A 56 3.40 -16.35 7.98
CA ASN A 56 2.57 -15.46 8.80
C ASN A 56 2.59 -14.01 8.28
N ASN A 57 3.78 -13.46 8.00
CA ASN A 57 3.89 -12.10 7.48
C ASN A 57 3.34 -11.96 6.07
N TRP A 58 3.48 -13.00 5.24
CA TRP A 58 2.85 -13.04 3.92
C TRP A 58 1.32 -13.03 4.03
N ASN A 59 0.75 -13.85 4.91
CA ASN A 59 -0.71 -13.86 5.16
C ASN A 59 -1.22 -12.53 5.71
N ARG A 60 -0.50 -11.91 6.66
CA ARG A 60 -0.85 -10.57 7.17
C ARG A 60 -0.83 -9.52 6.06
N SER A 61 0.14 -9.59 5.15
CA SER A 61 0.24 -8.66 4.01
C SER A 61 -0.95 -8.77 3.05
N LEU A 62 -1.49 -9.97 2.86
CA LEU A 62 -2.70 -10.21 2.07
C LEU A 62 -3.92 -9.57 2.74
N ILE A 63 -4.11 -9.78 4.05
CA ILE A 63 -5.22 -9.19 4.82
C ILE A 63 -5.17 -7.66 4.73
N TYR A 64 -4.01 -7.07 4.97
CA TYR A 64 -3.84 -5.62 4.88
C TYR A 64 -4.09 -5.09 3.46
N SER A 65 -3.65 -5.82 2.43
CA SER A 65 -3.93 -5.45 1.04
C SER A 65 -5.43 -5.41 0.75
N ILE A 66 -6.20 -6.37 1.29
CA ILE A 66 -7.66 -6.40 1.19
C ILE A 66 -8.29 -5.19 1.89
N GLU A 67 -7.82 -4.85 3.10
CA GLU A 67 -8.30 -3.67 3.83
C GLU A 67 -8.04 -2.38 3.05
N LYS A 68 -6.83 -2.22 2.49
CA LYS A 68 -6.44 -1.06 1.69
C LYS A 68 -7.29 -0.93 0.42
N ILE A 69 -7.64 -2.04 -0.23
CA ILE A 69 -8.57 -2.03 -1.37
C ILE A 69 -9.97 -1.60 -0.91
N LYS A 70 -10.48 -2.15 0.19
CA LYS A 70 -11.82 -1.82 0.72
C LYS A 70 -11.95 -0.35 1.12
N GLU A 71 -10.89 0.28 1.62
CA GLU A 71 -10.88 1.71 1.94
C GLU A 71 -10.95 2.63 0.71
N ASN A 72 -10.65 2.08 -0.48
CA ASN A 72 -10.56 2.83 -1.73
C ASN A 72 -11.55 2.29 -2.79
N THR A 73 -12.52 1.47 -2.40
CA THR A 73 -13.54 0.91 -3.29
C THR A 73 -14.92 0.91 -2.63
N GLY A 74 -15.98 0.91 -3.44
CA GLY A 74 -17.37 0.83 -2.98
C GLY A 74 -17.83 2.06 -2.18
N ASP A 75 -18.77 1.84 -1.25
CA ASP A 75 -19.46 2.91 -0.51
C ASP A 75 -18.51 3.81 0.30
N ARG A 76 -17.37 3.27 0.75
CA ARG A 76 -16.35 4.06 1.48
C ARG A 76 -15.70 5.13 0.60
N LEU A 77 -15.52 4.86 -0.70
CA LEU A 77 -14.97 5.86 -1.62
C LEU A 77 -15.99 6.99 -1.85
N VAL A 78 -17.27 6.62 -2.03
CA VAL A 78 -18.37 7.58 -2.17
C VAL A 78 -18.47 8.48 -0.94
N GLN A 79 -18.39 7.91 0.26
CA GLN A 79 -18.39 8.69 1.52
C GLN A 79 -17.22 9.68 1.61
N LYS A 80 -16.00 9.29 1.18
CA LYS A 80 -14.85 10.20 1.15
C LYS A 80 -15.11 11.39 0.21
N TRP A 81 -15.68 11.15 -0.96
CA TRP A 81 -16.03 12.21 -1.91
C TRP A 81 -17.14 13.12 -1.38
N GLU A 82 -18.18 12.56 -0.77
CA GLU A 82 -19.24 13.36 -0.13
C GLU A 82 -18.71 14.24 0.99
N ASN A 83 -17.74 13.76 1.78
CA ASN A 83 -17.12 14.53 2.85
C ASN A 83 -16.27 15.68 2.28
N TRP A 84 -15.43 15.42 1.28
CA TRP A 84 -14.64 16.48 0.62
C TRP A 84 -15.51 17.58 0.01
N LEU A 85 -16.61 17.21 -0.65
CA LEU A 85 -17.54 18.18 -1.21
C LEU A 85 -18.22 19.05 -0.14
N LYS A 86 -18.51 18.49 1.04
CA LYS A 86 -19.07 19.25 2.18
C LYS A 86 -18.04 20.18 2.83
N GLU A 87 -16.79 19.74 2.93
CA GLU A 87 -15.69 20.55 3.45
C GLU A 87 -15.42 21.76 2.55
N GLU A 88 -15.36 21.58 1.22
CA GLU A 88 -15.20 22.70 0.27
C GLU A 88 -16.36 23.71 0.33
N GLN A 89 -17.60 23.25 0.57
CA GLN A 89 -18.75 24.14 0.71
C GLN A 89 -18.73 24.96 1.99
N ASN A 90 -18.16 24.42 3.07
CA ASN A 90 -18.04 25.11 4.35
C ASN A 90 -16.86 26.11 4.37
N ASP A 91 -15.78 25.84 3.64
CA ASP A 91 -14.62 26.74 3.54
C ASP A 91 -14.84 27.96 2.62
N GLN A 92 -15.93 28.00 1.85
CA GLN A 92 -16.33 29.13 1.01
C GLN A 92 -17.33 30.10 1.68
N GLY A 93 -17.67 29.89 2.95
CA GLY A 93 -18.53 30.77 3.75
C GLY A 93 -17.77 31.62 4.77
#